data_AF-A0A8H7I761-F1
#
_entry.id   AF-A0A8H7I761-F1
#
_cell.length_a   1.000
_cell.length_b   1.000
_cell.length_c   1.000
_cell.angle_alpha   90.00
_cell.angle_beta   90.00
_cell.angle_gamma   90.00
#
_symmetry.space_group_name_H-M   'P 1'
#
loop_
_entity.id
_entity.type
_entity.pdbx_description
1 polymer ?
#
loop_
_entity_poly.entity_id
_entity_poly.type
_entity_poly.pdbx_seq_one_letter_code
_entity_poly.pdbx_strand_id
1 'polypeptide(L)'
;MQARTFNRRHARWQIFLSNFNFEIHYCPGKQSGKPDALSRRLDYTDNHQKPEIMLPAEVFANTSEEELEIVTEIRAKLREDPSLDLIIQFLTEDVENAPLQ
;
A
#
# COMPACT_ATOMS: atom_id res chain seq x y z
N MET A 1 -5.90 -7.74 -23.12
CA MET A 1 -5.11 -6.84 -22.25
C MET A 1 -5.46 -7.17 -20.81
N GLN A 2 -4.53 -7.69 -20.02
CA GLN A 2 -4.78 -7.96 -18.60
C GLN A 2 -4.77 -6.64 -17.82
N ALA A 3 -5.82 -6.38 -17.04
CA ALA A 3 -5.85 -5.24 -16.13
C ALA A 3 -4.85 -5.52 -14.99
N ARG A 4 -3.76 -4.74 -14.92
CA ARG A 4 -2.84 -4.79 -13.78
C ARG A 4 -3.45 -3.99 -12.64
N THR A 5 -3.55 -4.59 -11.47
CA THR A 5 -4.07 -3.91 -10.27
C THR A 5 -3.08 -2.82 -9.84
N PHE A 6 -3.59 -1.61 -9.58
CA PHE A 6 -2.77 -0.52 -9.06
C PHE A 6 -2.50 -0.73 -7.56
N ASN A 7 -1.23 -0.75 -7.16
CA ASN A 7 -0.86 -0.57 -5.76
C ASN A 7 -1.47 0.74 -5.22
N ARG A 8 -1.82 0.80 -3.92
CA ARG A 8 -2.32 1.99 -3.22
C ARG A 8 -1.54 3.27 -3.55
N ARG A 9 -0.21 3.19 -3.69
CA ARG A 9 0.61 4.33 -4.12
C ARG A 9 0.25 4.81 -5.53
N HIS A 10 0.15 3.89 -6.49
CA HIS A 10 -0.22 4.23 -7.86
C HIS A 10 -1.63 4.79 -7.94
N ALA A 11 -2.61 4.25 -7.19
CA ALA A 11 -3.97 4.78 -7.17
C ALA A 11 -4.03 6.22 -6.67
N ARG A 12 -3.29 6.55 -5.60
CA ARG A 12 -3.20 7.94 -5.08
C ARG A 12 -2.61 8.89 -6.12
N TRP A 13 -1.51 8.49 -6.75
CA TRP A 13 -0.88 9.31 -7.79
C TRP A 13 -1.76 9.42 -9.04
N GLN A 14 -2.49 8.38 -9.41
CA GLN A 14 -3.38 8.39 -10.57
C GLN A 14 -4.49 9.43 -10.41
N ILE A 15 -5.10 9.55 -9.23
CA ILE A 15 -6.14 10.57 -8.94
C ILE A 15 -5.58 11.99 -9.10
N PHE A 16 -4.34 12.21 -8.66
CA PHE A 16 -3.71 13.52 -8.78
C PHE A 16 -3.33 13.82 -10.24
N LEU A 17 -2.68 12.86 -10.89
CA LEU A 17 -2.12 13.00 -12.22
C LEU A 17 -3.18 13.03 -13.34
N SER A 18 -4.37 12.46 -13.11
CA SER A 18 -5.48 12.46 -14.10
C SER A 18 -5.95 13.84 -14.52
N ASN A 19 -5.61 14.88 -13.75
CA ASN A 19 -5.94 16.27 -14.07
C ASN A 19 -4.99 16.91 -15.09
N PHE A 20 -3.94 16.19 -15.51
CA PHE A 20 -2.92 16.69 -16.42
C PHE A 20 -2.87 15.82 -17.68
N ASN A 21 -2.51 16.44 -18.81
CA ASN A 21 -2.17 15.69 -20.02
C ASN A 21 -0.65 15.45 -20.05
N PHE A 22 -0.22 14.24 -19.69
CA PHE A 22 1.20 13.90 -19.57
C PHE A 22 1.50 12.52 -20.14
N GLU A 23 2.77 12.28 -20.42
CA GLU A 23 3.29 10.98 -20.85
C GLU A 23 4.50 10.61 -20.00
N ILE A 24 4.59 9.36 -19.57
CA ILE A 24 5.70 8.87 -18.75
C ILE A 24 6.75 8.24 -19.67
N HIS A 25 7.92 8.88 -19.75
CA HIS A 25 9.09 8.37 -20.45
C HIS A 25 10.18 7.96 -19.48
N TYR A 26 10.84 6.83 -19.74
CA TYR A 26 12.01 6.43 -18.96
C TYR A 26 13.23 7.27 -19.38
N CYS A 27 13.83 7.98 -18.42
CA CYS A 27 15.07 8.72 -18.61
C CYS A 27 16.25 7.98 -17.94
N PRO A 28 17.26 7.52 -18.71
CA PRO A 28 18.48 6.96 -18.15
C PRO A 28 19.20 7.96 -17.23
N GLY A 29 19.81 7.48 -16.15
CA GLY A 29 20.42 8.35 -15.12
C GLY A 29 21.41 9.40 -15.65
N LYS A 30 22.19 9.08 -16.71
CA LYS A 30 23.12 10.04 -17.36
C LYS A 30 22.42 11.25 -17.96
N GLN A 31 21.17 11.11 -18.38
CA GLN A 31 20.34 12.20 -18.93
C GLN A 31 19.54 12.92 -17.83
N SER A 32 19.55 12.39 -16.61
CA SER A 32 18.82 12.92 -15.44
C SER A 32 19.63 13.93 -14.62
N GLY A 33 20.67 14.55 -15.18
CA GLY A 33 21.61 15.38 -14.41
C GLY A 33 20.97 16.62 -13.76
N LYS A 34 20.06 17.31 -14.46
CA LYS A 34 19.36 18.48 -13.92
C LYS A 34 18.43 18.12 -12.75
N PRO A 35 17.48 17.18 -12.90
CA PRO A 35 16.63 16.79 -11.77
C PRO A 35 17.42 16.14 -10.64
N ASP A 36 18.47 15.35 -10.93
CA ASP A 36 19.35 14.77 -9.90
C ASP A 36 20.05 15.86 -9.07
N ALA A 37 20.61 16.91 -9.71
CA ALA A 37 21.24 18.02 -9.00
C ALA A 37 20.25 18.79 -8.11
N LEU A 38 19.00 18.96 -8.55
CA LEU A 38 17.95 19.60 -7.75
C LEU A 38 17.53 18.75 -6.55
N SER A 39 17.45 17.43 -6.71
CA SER A 39 17.13 16.49 -5.62
C SER A 39 18.24 16.38 -4.57
N ARG A 40 19.48 16.74 -4.92
CA ARG A 40 20.67 16.69 -4.04
C ARG A 40 21.08 18.04 -3.46
N ARG A 41 20.20 19.04 -3.48
CA ARG A 41 20.52 20.36 -2.92
C ARG A 41 20.86 20.24 -1.44
N LEU A 42 22.06 20.67 -1.06
CA LEU A 42 22.58 20.62 0.32
C LEU A 42 21.74 21.46 1.29
N ASP A 43 21.12 22.54 0.79
CA ASP A 43 20.21 23.40 1.57
C ASP A 43 18.89 22.70 1.90
N TYR A 44 18.61 21.56 1.25
CA TYR A 44 17.52 20.67 1.61
C TYR A 44 17.99 19.85 2.82
N THR A 45 18.15 20.53 3.96
CA THR A 45 18.20 19.82 5.24
C THR A 45 16.94 18.99 5.33
N ASP A 46 17.08 17.70 5.62
CA ASP A 46 15.96 16.83 5.96
C ASP A 46 15.37 17.36 7.26
N ASN A 47 14.62 18.46 7.15
CA ASN A 47 13.60 18.83 8.11
C ASN A 47 12.58 17.73 7.93
N HIS A 48 12.87 16.56 8.52
CA HIS A 48 11.85 15.62 8.94
C HIS A 48 10.88 16.48 9.74
N GLN A 49 9.87 17.01 9.06
CA GLN A 49 8.77 17.70 9.68
C GLN A 49 8.29 16.69 10.70
N LYS A 50 8.48 17.03 11.98
CA LYS A 50 8.06 16.18 13.10
C LYS A 50 6.68 15.67 12.73
N PRO A 51 6.44 14.34 12.68
CA PRO A 51 5.27 13.76 12.06
C PRO A 51 4.04 14.55 12.51
N GLU A 52 3.51 15.35 11.59
CA GLU A 52 2.44 16.27 11.90
C GLU A 52 1.20 15.40 12.00
N ILE A 53 0.68 15.29 13.22
CA ILE A 53 -0.46 14.44 13.50
C ILE A 53 -1.66 15.11 12.82
N MET A 54 -2.03 14.62 11.64
CA MET A 54 -3.06 15.22 10.78
C MET A 54 -4.44 15.25 11.44
N LEU A 55 -4.68 14.34 12.39
CA LEU A 55 -5.92 14.24 13.14
C LEU A 55 -5.61 14.21 14.65
N PRO A 56 -6.19 15.12 15.45
CA PRO A 56 -6.09 15.06 16.90
C PRO A 56 -6.59 13.71 17.43
N ALA A 57 -5.97 13.22 18.51
CA ALA A 57 -6.34 11.92 19.11
C ALA A 57 -7.83 11.88 19.49
N GLU A 58 -8.41 13.03 19.82
CA GLU A 58 -9.82 13.21 20.19
C GLU A 58 -10.79 12.93 19.03
N VAL A 59 -10.34 13.02 17.77
CA VAL A 59 -11.17 12.67 16.59
C VAL A 59 -11.34 11.16 16.47
N PHE A 60 -10.47 10.36 17.10
CA PHE A 60 -10.60 8.92 17.20
C PHE A 60 -11.53 8.50 18.36
N ALA A 61 -12.65 9.22 18.53
CA ALA A 61 -13.66 8.92 19.56
C ALA A 61 -14.27 7.50 19.44
N ASN A 62 -14.08 6.83 18.29
CA ASN A 62 -14.57 5.49 18.01
C ASN A 62 -13.47 4.42 17.99
N THR A 63 -12.27 4.68 18.52
CA THR A 63 -11.38 3.58 18.91
C THR A 63 -12.01 2.93 20.14
N SER A 64 -12.98 2.05 19.91
CA SER A 64 -13.28 1.00 20.89
C SER A 64 -11.94 0.34 21.17
N GLU A 65 -11.52 0.29 22.45
CA GLU A 65 -10.55 -0.72 22.89
C GLU A 65 -10.99 -2.01 22.21
N GLU A 66 -10.10 -2.67 21.44
CA GLU A 66 -10.44 -3.88 20.70
C GLU A 66 -11.19 -4.79 21.67
N GLU A 67 -12.51 -4.89 21.52
CA GLU A 67 -13.32 -5.73 22.40
C GLU A 67 -12.83 -7.14 22.09
N LEU A 68 -11.91 -7.63 22.92
CA LEU A 68 -11.20 -8.88 22.69
C LEU A 68 -12.21 -10.00 22.44
N GLU A 69 -13.39 -9.87 23.03
CA GLU A 69 -14.57 -10.70 22.82
C GLU A 69 -15.03 -10.77 21.35
N ILE A 70 -15.24 -9.64 20.68
CA ILE A 70 -15.60 -9.58 19.25
C ILE A 70 -14.49 -10.22 18.39
N VAL A 71 -13.22 -9.92 18.68
CA VAL A 71 -12.10 -10.50 17.92
C VAL A 71 -12.02 -12.01 18.13
N THR A 72 -12.27 -12.50 19.35
CA THR A 72 -12.31 -13.94 19.63
C THR A 72 -13.49 -14.63 18.96
N GLU A 73 -14.66 -13.99 18.93
CA GLU A 73 -15.86 -14.52 18.28
C GLU A 73 -15.70 -14.58 16.76
N ILE A 74 -15.14 -13.53 16.14
CA ILE A 74 -14.79 -13.54 14.72
C ILE A 74 -13.82 -14.68 14.42
N ARG A 75 -12.76 -14.86 15.22
CA ARG A 75 -11.80 -15.96 15.02
C ARG A 75 -12.41 -17.34 15.18
N ALA A 76 -13.34 -17.50 16.13
CA ALA A 76 -14.06 -18.76 16.32
C ALA A 76 -14.94 -19.07 15.10
N LYS A 77 -15.70 -18.08 14.62
CA LYS A 77 -16.62 -18.22 13.50
C LYS A 77 -15.92 -18.39 12.15
N LEU A 78 -14.75 -17.76 11.95
CA LEU A 78 -13.95 -17.98 10.75
C LEU A 78 -13.51 -19.45 10.61
N ARG A 79 -13.25 -20.17 11.70
CA ARG A 79 -12.90 -21.61 11.60
C ARG A 79 -14.06 -22.50 11.18
N GLU A 80 -15.29 -22.02 11.30
CA GLU A 80 -16.51 -22.74 10.93
C GLU A 80 -16.99 -22.39 9.51
N ASP A 81 -16.29 -21.48 8.81
CA ASP A 81 -16.70 -21.01 7.49
C ASP A 81 -16.17 -21.92 6.37
N PRO A 82 -17.04 -22.73 5.72
CA PRO A 82 -16.64 -23.67 4.67
C PRO A 82 -16.13 -22.99 3.40
N SER A 83 -16.38 -21.68 3.21
CA SER A 83 -15.83 -20.94 2.07
C SER A 83 -14.32 -20.72 2.20
N LEU A 84 -13.78 -20.74 3.43
CA LEU A 84 -12.35 -20.61 3.67
C LEU A 84 -11.58 -21.87 3.28
N ASP A 85 -12.20 -23.05 3.35
CA ASP A 85 -11.56 -24.30 2.92
C ASP A 85 -11.16 -24.24 1.45
N LEU A 86 -12.01 -23.66 0.60
CA LEU A 86 -11.73 -23.45 -0.82
C LEU A 86 -10.55 -22.50 -1.04
N ILE A 87 -10.44 -21.45 -0.21
CA ILE A 87 -9.35 -20.47 -0.29
C ILE A 87 -8.03 -21.11 0.21
N ILE A 88 -8.09 -21.88 1.30
CA ILE A 88 -6.93 -22.59 1.83
C ILE A 88 -6.43 -23.62 0.81
N GLN A 89 -7.35 -24.42 0.24
CA GLN A 89 -7.03 -25.39 -0.81
C GLN A 89 -6.35 -24.71 -2.01
N PHE A 90 -6.92 -23.62 -2.51
CA PHE A 90 -6.36 -22.84 -3.60
C PHE A 90 -4.94 -22.34 -3.29
N LEU A 91 -4.72 -21.78 -2.09
CA LEU A 91 -3.40 -21.29 -1.67
C LEU A 91 -2.38 -22.41 -1.45
N THR A 92 -2.80 -23.61 -1.05
CA THR A 92 -1.90 -24.76 -0.89
C THR A 92 -1.52 -25.43 -2.22
N GLU A 93 -2.48 -25.56 -3.15
CA GLU A 93 -2.26 -26.19 -4.45
C GLU A 93 -1.37 -25.33 -5.38
N ASP A 94 -1.46 -24.00 -5.28
CA ASP A 94 -0.61 -23.08 -6.04
C ASP A 94 0.83 -23.01 -5.51
N VAL A 95 1.07 -23.34 -4.24
CA VAL A 95 2.42 -23.38 -3.65
C VAL A 95 3.15 -24.69 -4.01
N GLU A 96 2.46 -25.82 -4.06
CA GLU A 96 3.07 -27.10 -4.47
C GLU A 96 3.38 -27.17 -5.98
N ASN A 97 2.66 -26.40 -6.81
CA ASN A 97 2.93 -26.26 -8.25
C ASN A 97 3.83 -25.07 -8.60
N ALA A 98 4.30 -24.31 -7.61
CA ALA A 98 5.28 -23.26 -7.84
C ALA A 98 6.62 -23.89 -8.27
N PRO A 99 7.21 -23.50 -9.42
CA PRO A 99 8.50 -24.03 -9.82
C PRO A 99 9.52 -23.68 -8.74
N LEU A 100 10.18 -24.71 -8.19
CA LEU A 100 11.33 -24.57 -7.29
C LEU A 100 12.33 -23.60 -7.95
N GLN A 101 12.51 -22.42 -7.36
CA GLN A 101 13.65 -21.54 -7.67
C GLN A 101 14.86 -21.95 -6.85
#